data_AF-A0A5E7KE73-F1
#
_entry.id   AF-A0A5E7KE73-F1
#
_cell.length_a   1.000
_cell.length_b   1.000
_cell.length_c   1.000
_cell.angle_alpha   90.00
_cell.angle_beta   90.00
_cell.angle_gamma   90.00
#
_symmetry.space_group_name_H-M   'P 1'
#
loop_
_entity.id
_entity.type
_entity.pdbx_description
1 polymer ?
#
loop_
_entity_poly.entity_id
_entity_poly.type
_entity_poly.pdbx_seq_one_letter_code
_entity_poly.pdbx_strand_id
1 'polypeptide(L)'
;MFTKTGNSFLAQKQYAVGIAKALHMELGATHQATKTLMRWTNANERTVKNWLAGSSGPRGEHLVALVKHSDLALAAFLGMAERPHALTASELPVLRQKLQSVIEGIDSYLCIGDT
;
A
#
# COMPACT_ATOMS: atom_id res chain seq x y z
N MET A 1 -13.72 17.08 -35.15
CA MET A 1 -12.26 17.17 -34.94
C MET A 1 -11.98 16.78 -33.50
N PHE A 2 -11.66 15.51 -33.23
CA PHE A 2 -11.34 15.07 -31.87
C PHE A 2 -9.95 15.57 -31.53
N THR A 3 -9.85 16.53 -30.61
CA THR A 3 -8.57 16.94 -30.05
C THR A 3 -7.99 15.72 -29.34
N LYS A 4 -6.81 15.30 -29.77
CA LYS A 4 -6.04 14.22 -29.15
C LYS A 4 -5.69 14.71 -27.75
N THR A 5 -6.52 14.40 -26.75
CA THR A 5 -6.25 14.66 -25.34
C THR A 5 -5.06 13.80 -24.95
N GLY A 6 -3.88 14.30 -25.27
CA GLY A 6 -2.61 13.68 -24.96
C GLY A 6 -2.36 13.80 -23.48
N ASN A 7 -2.52 12.66 -22.80
CA ASN A 7 -1.93 12.31 -21.51
C ASN A 7 -2.72 12.68 -20.24
N SER A 8 -3.78 11.91 -19.96
CA SER A 8 -4.42 11.82 -18.64
C SER A 8 -3.76 10.79 -17.71
N PHE A 9 -2.55 10.32 -18.03
CA PHE A 9 -1.87 9.28 -17.25
C PHE A 9 -0.73 9.87 -16.41
N LEU A 10 -0.58 9.34 -15.19
CA LEU A 10 0.57 9.59 -14.33
C LEU A 10 1.86 9.30 -15.10
N ALA A 11 2.78 10.27 -15.12
CA ALA A 11 4.06 10.08 -15.80
C ALA A 11 4.84 8.92 -15.14
N GLN A 12 5.41 8.03 -15.95
CA GLN A 12 6.14 6.85 -15.47
C GLN A 12 7.23 7.19 -14.44
N LYS A 13 7.90 8.34 -14.62
CA LYS A 13 8.90 8.85 -13.68
C LYS A 13 8.29 9.24 -12.33
N GLN A 14 7.12 9.88 -12.32
CA GLN A 14 6.43 10.25 -11.08
C GLN A 14 6.01 9.00 -10.31
N TYR A 15 5.47 8.00 -11.01
CA TYR A 15 5.17 6.68 -10.45
C TYR A 15 6.40 6.02 -9.82
N ALA A 16 7.49 5.91 -10.58
CA ALA A 16 8.71 5.25 -10.12
C ALA A 16 9.33 5.97 -8.89
N VAL A 17 9.38 7.30 -8.91
CA VAL A 17 9.88 8.10 -7.78
C VAL A 17 8.99 7.96 -6.55
N GLY A 18 7.66 7.95 -6.73
CA GLY A 18 6.70 7.77 -5.65
C GLY A 18 6.89 6.44 -4.93
N ILE A 19 6.99 5.34 -5.69
CA ILE A 19 7.27 4.01 -5.12
C ILE A 19 8.66 3.96 -4.49
N ALA A 20 9.69 4.48 -5.15
CA ALA A 20 11.06 4.50 -4.59
C ALA A 20 11.10 5.19 -3.23
N LYS A 21 10.43 6.36 -3.10
CA LYS A 21 10.35 7.10 -1.84
C LYS A 21 9.68 6.27 -0.75
N ALA A 22 8.56 5.60 -1.06
CA ALA A 22 7.87 4.73 -0.10
C ALA A 22 8.78 3.59 0.39
N LEU A 23 9.49 2.93 -0.53
CA LEU A 23 10.40 1.85 -0.20
C LEU A 23 11.59 2.32 0.64
N HIS A 24 12.14 3.50 0.37
CA HIS A 24 13.20 4.07 1.20
C HIS A 24 12.71 4.44 2.60
N MET A 25 11.49 4.94 2.73
CA MET A 25 10.90 5.24 4.04
C MET A 25 10.67 3.97 4.87
N GLU A 26 10.31 2.86 4.23
CA GLU A 26 10.00 1.60 4.92
C GLU A 26 11.21 0.72 5.20
N LEU A 27 12.10 0.56 4.21
CA LEU A 27 13.21 -0.40 4.25
C LEU A 27 14.59 0.27 4.41
N GLY A 28 14.66 1.59 4.25
CA GLY A 28 15.92 2.34 4.17
C GLY A 28 16.70 2.09 2.87
N ALA A 29 17.83 2.78 2.73
CA ALA A 29 18.67 2.74 1.53
C ALA A 29 19.80 1.69 1.61
N THR A 30 19.53 0.49 2.15
CA THR A 30 20.57 -0.51 2.43
C THR A 30 20.58 -1.66 1.43
N HIS A 31 21.70 -2.41 1.38
CA HIS A 31 21.77 -3.67 0.63
C HIS A 31 20.73 -4.70 1.12
N GLN A 32 20.31 -4.61 2.39
CA GLN A 32 19.26 -5.47 2.93
C GLN A 32 17.90 -5.16 2.31
N ALA A 33 17.59 -3.88 2.03
CA ALA A 33 16.36 -3.51 1.31
C ALA A 33 16.29 -4.19 -0.06
N THR A 34 17.41 -4.23 -0.80
CA THR A 34 17.48 -4.93 -2.09
C THR A 34 17.18 -6.42 -1.95
N LYS A 35 17.80 -7.12 -0.98
CA LYS A 35 17.55 -8.56 -0.76
C LYS A 35 16.10 -8.85 -0.34
N THR A 36 15.53 -8.01 0.53
CA THR A 36 14.14 -8.12 0.97
C THR A 36 13.18 -8.00 -0.20
N LEU A 37 13.37 -6.98 -1.04
CA LEU A 37 12.51 -6.74 -2.22
C LEU A 37 12.61 -7.85 -3.25
N MET A 38 13.81 -8.40 -3.49
CA MET A 38 13.97 -9.57 -4.35
C MET A 38 13.19 -10.76 -3.79
N ARG A 39 13.25 -11.01 -2.47
CA ARG A 39 12.51 -12.10 -1.83
C ARG A 39 11.00 -11.91 -1.91
N TRP A 40 10.49 -10.69 -1.73
CA TRP A 40 9.05 -10.42 -1.80
C TRP A 40 8.49 -10.53 -3.21
N THR A 41 9.23 -10.07 -4.21
CA THR A 41 8.72 -9.89 -5.57
C THR A 41 9.23 -10.93 -6.57
N ASN A 42 10.21 -11.75 -6.19
CA ASN A 42 10.95 -12.64 -7.09
C ASN A 42 11.66 -11.92 -8.26
N ALA A 43 11.79 -10.59 -8.19
CA ALA A 43 12.51 -9.82 -9.19
C ALA A 43 14.03 -9.96 -9.00
N ASN A 44 14.76 -9.83 -10.11
CA ASN A 44 16.23 -9.82 -10.05
C ASN A 44 16.78 -8.52 -9.42
N GLU A 45 18.03 -8.57 -9.00
CA GLU A 45 18.70 -7.48 -8.29
C GLU A 45 18.72 -6.17 -9.08
N ARG A 46 18.99 -6.24 -10.39
CA ARG A 46 19.03 -5.05 -11.27
C ARG A 46 17.68 -4.35 -11.30
N THR A 47 16.59 -5.12 -11.44
CA THR A 47 15.22 -4.59 -11.47
C THR A 47 14.88 -3.91 -10.14
N VAL A 48 15.19 -4.55 -9.01
CA VAL A 48 14.95 -3.96 -7.68
C VAL A 48 15.77 -2.69 -7.47
N LYS A 49 17.04 -2.67 -7.87
CA LYS A 49 17.88 -1.46 -7.80
C LYS A 49 17.31 -0.32 -8.64
N ASN A 50 16.76 -0.63 -9.82
CA ASN A 50 16.09 0.39 -10.65
C ASN A 50 14.82 0.94 -9.97
N TRP A 51 14.08 0.12 -9.22
CA TRP A 51 12.94 0.57 -8.43
C TRP A 51 13.37 1.47 -7.28
N LEU A 52 14.40 1.07 -6.53
CA LEU A 52 14.95 1.89 -5.45
C LEU A 52 15.55 3.20 -5.95
N ALA A 53 16.10 3.22 -7.17
CA ALA A 53 16.60 4.44 -7.80
C ALA A 53 15.50 5.35 -8.38
N GLY A 54 14.25 4.87 -8.46
CA GLY A 54 13.16 5.58 -9.13
C GLY A 54 13.32 5.67 -10.66
N SER A 55 14.21 4.86 -11.24
CA SER A 55 14.44 4.78 -12.69
C SER A 55 13.33 4.02 -13.41
N SER A 56 12.75 3.03 -12.73
CA SER A 56 11.54 2.32 -13.15
C SER A 56 10.70 1.97 -11.93
N GLY A 57 9.44 1.59 -12.11
CA GLY A 57 8.60 1.09 -11.01
C GLY A 57 8.19 -0.37 -11.23
N PRO A 58 7.81 -1.09 -10.16
CA PRO A 58 7.22 -2.43 -10.27
C PRO A 58 5.89 -2.33 -11.03
N ARG A 59 5.52 -3.39 -11.75
CA ARG A 59 4.29 -3.45 -12.57
C ARG A 59 3.69 -4.85 -12.48
N GLY A 60 2.39 -4.96 -12.77
CA GLY A 60 1.71 -6.25 -12.84
C GLY A 60 1.92 -7.07 -11.57
N GLU A 61 2.31 -8.33 -11.73
CA GLU A 61 2.56 -9.27 -10.63
C GLU A 61 3.60 -8.78 -9.63
N HIS A 62 4.63 -8.05 -10.07
CA HIS A 62 5.65 -7.51 -9.17
C HIS A 62 5.08 -6.43 -8.23
N LEU A 63 4.16 -5.60 -8.74
CA LEU A 63 3.49 -4.61 -7.90
C LEU A 63 2.57 -5.30 -6.91
N VAL A 64 1.79 -6.29 -7.35
CA VAL A 64 0.91 -7.10 -6.48
C VAL A 64 1.70 -7.76 -5.36
N ALA A 65 2.82 -8.41 -5.69
CA ALA A 65 3.69 -9.03 -4.71
C ALA A 65 4.31 -8.01 -3.75
N LEU A 66 4.69 -6.82 -4.25
CA LEU A 66 5.24 -5.76 -3.42
C LEU A 66 4.23 -5.22 -2.41
N VAL A 67 3.06 -4.77 -2.87
CA VAL A 67 2.05 -4.13 -2.01
C VAL A 67 1.37 -5.11 -1.06
N LYS A 68 1.50 -6.42 -1.30
CA LYS A 68 1.14 -7.46 -0.33
C LYS A 68 2.00 -7.41 0.94
N HIS A 69 3.23 -6.91 0.84
CA HIS A 69 4.21 -6.91 1.93
C HIS A 69 4.56 -5.51 2.47
N SER A 70 4.17 -4.45 1.76
CA SER A 70 4.59 -3.08 2.02
C SER A 70 3.39 -2.13 2.06
N ASP A 71 2.99 -1.75 3.27
CA ASP A 71 1.87 -0.83 3.48
C ASP A 71 2.19 0.58 2.96
N LEU A 72 3.45 1.01 3.05
CA LEU A 72 3.86 2.32 2.53
C LEU A 72 3.83 2.34 1.00
N ALA A 73 4.23 1.25 0.32
CA ALA A 73 4.12 1.18 -1.14
C ALA A 73 2.66 1.13 -1.59
N LEU A 74 1.80 0.40 -0.86
CA LEU A 74 0.36 0.37 -1.11
C LEU A 74 -0.27 1.76 -0.93
N ALA A 75 0.05 2.46 0.16
CA ALA A 75 -0.42 3.81 0.42
C ALA A 75 0.04 4.80 -0.66
N ALA A 76 1.30 4.73 -1.10
CA ALA A 76 1.81 5.56 -2.19
C ALA A 76 1.08 5.27 -3.51
N PHE A 77 0.85 3.99 -3.84
CA PHE A 77 0.09 3.60 -5.03
C PHE A 77 -1.35 4.13 -5.00
N LEU A 78 -2.04 3.98 -3.87
CA LEU A 78 -3.41 4.46 -3.70
C LEU A 78 -3.51 6.00 -3.69
N GLY A 79 -2.52 6.69 -3.13
CA GLY A 79 -2.41 8.15 -3.20
C GLY A 79 -2.28 8.64 -4.64
N MET A 80 -1.43 7.98 -5.43
CA MET A 80 -1.27 8.24 -6.86
C MET A 80 -2.51 7.86 -7.69
N ALA A 81 -3.31 6.92 -7.21
CA ALA A 81 -4.59 6.55 -7.79
C ALA A 81 -5.75 7.46 -7.35
N GLU A 82 -5.47 8.53 -6.57
CA GLU A 82 -6.47 9.44 -5.99
C GLU A 82 -7.50 8.74 -5.09
N ARG A 83 -7.09 7.62 -4.47
CA ARG A 83 -7.91 6.85 -3.53
C ARG A 83 -7.20 6.59 -2.20
N PRO A 84 -6.64 7.61 -1.52
CA PRO A 84 -5.86 7.43 -0.29
C PRO A 84 -6.64 6.76 0.85
N HIS A 85 -7.98 6.89 0.85
CA HIS A 85 -8.85 6.33 1.89
C HIS A 85 -9.46 4.97 1.52
N ALA A 86 -9.07 4.34 0.41
CA ALA A 86 -9.68 3.08 -0.02
C ALA A 86 -9.50 1.95 1.02
N LEU A 87 -8.35 1.90 1.70
CA LEU A 87 -8.11 0.92 2.77
C LEU A 87 -9.00 1.21 3.98
N THR A 88 -8.95 2.45 4.48
CA THR A 88 -9.75 2.89 5.63
C THR A 88 -11.25 2.71 5.39
N ALA A 89 -11.74 3.00 4.19
CA ALA A 89 -13.14 2.82 3.83
C ALA A 89 -13.60 1.35 3.91
N SER A 90 -12.70 0.40 3.62
CA SER A 90 -12.98 -1.03 3.75
C SER A 90 -12.82 -1.58 5.18
N GLU A 91 -11.89 -1.03 5.96
CA GLU A 91 -11.56 -1.53 7.30
C GLU A 91 -12.40 -0.91 8.42
N LEU A 92 -12.82 0.35 8.27
CA LEU A 92 -13.59 1.07 9.30
C LEU A 92 -14.91 0.35 9.65
N PRO A 93 -15.72 -0.13 8.69
CA PRO A 93 -16.93 -0.89 9.03
C PRO A 93 -16.64 -2.14 9.86
N VAL A 94 -15.56 -2.86 9.53
CA VAL A 94 -15.14 -4.06 10.27
C VAL A 94 -14.68 -3.69 11.69
N LEU A 95 -13.90 -2.63 11.82
CA LEU A 95 -13.45 -2.14 13.13
C LEU A 95 -14.64 -1.68 14.00
N ARG A 96 -15.60 -0.96 13.41
CA ARG A 96 -16.84 -0.56 14.08
C ARG A 96 -17.59 -1.79 14.59
N GLN A 97 -17.75 -2.81 13.74
CA GLN A 97 -18.46 -4.04 14.13
C GLN A 97 -17.76 -4.76 15.28
N LYS A 98 -16.42 -4.83 15.27
CA LYS A 98 -15.65 -5.39 16.39
C LYS A 98 -15.89 -4.62 17.68
N LEU A 99 -15.80 -3.29 17.65
CA LEU A 99 -16.07 -2.45 18.83
C LEU A 99 -17.50 -2.65 19.35
N GLN A 100 -18.47 -2.74 18.45
CA GLN A 100 -19.87 -2.97 18.82
C GLN A 100 -20.06 -4.32 19.53
N SER A 101 -19.43 -5.40 19.04
CA SER A 101 -19.50 -6.70 19.71
C SER A 101 -18.88 -6.69 21.12
N VAL A 102 -17.85 -5.88 21.34
CA VAL A 102 -17.22 -5.71 22.66
C VAL A 102 -18.15 -4.96 23.60
N ILE A 103 -18.81 -3.91 23.12
CA ILE A 103 -19.81 -3.15 23.91
C ILE A 103 -20.97 -4.05 24.30
N GLU A 104 -21.53 -4.81 23.36
CA GLU A 104 -22.62 -5.77 23.63
C GLU A 104 -22.19 -6.82 24.69
N GLY A 105 -20.93 -7.27 24.62
CA GLY A 105 -20.35 -8.13 25.65
C GLY A 105 -20.34 -7.47 27.02
N ILE A 106 -19.87 -6.23 27.14
CA ILE A 106 -19.87 -5.48 28.40
C ILE A 106 -21.29 -5.31 28.95
N ASP A 107 -22.23 -4.89 28.11
CA ASP A 107 -23.62 -4.68 28.49
C ASP A 107 -24.28 -5.97 29.00
N SER A 108 -23.95 -7.12 28.40
CA SER A 108 -24.43 -8.42 28.85
C SER A 108 -23.99 -8.77 30.27
N TYR A 109 -22.80 -8.33 30.71
CA TYR A 109 -22.33 -8.53 32.09
C TYR A 109 -22.98 -7.57 33.08
N LEU A 110 -23.23 -6.32 32.66
CA LEU A 110 -23.87 -5.32 33.51
C LEU A 110 -25.33 -5.69 33.82
N CYS A 111 -26.05 -6.27 32.86
CA CYS A 111 -27.44 -6.75 33.06
C CYS A 111 -27.58 -7.94 34.02
N ILE A 112 -26.49 -8.63 34.41
CA ILE A 112 -26.52 -9.77 35.33
C ILE A 112 -26.44 -9.32 36.81
N GLY A 113 -26.09 -8.06 37.08
CA GLY A 113 -25.90 -7.52 38.44
C GLY A 113 -27.14 -6.92 39.12
N ASP A 114 -28.27 -6.83 38.41
CA ASP A 114 -29.47 -6.10 38.86
C ASP A 114 -30.63 -7.01 39.39
N THR A 115 -30.36 -8.29 39.65
CA THR A 115 -31.30 -9.23 40.35
C THR A 115 -30.78 -9.64 41.70
#